data_AF-A0A5J5L2H3-F1
#
_entry.id   AF-A0A5J5L2H3-F1
#
_cell.length_a   1.000
_cell.length_b   1.000
_cell.length_c   1.000
_cell.angle_alpha   90.00
_cell.angle_beta   90.00
_cell.angle_gamma   90.00
#
_symmetry.space_group_name_H-M   'P 1'
#
loop_
_entity.id
_entity.type
_entity.pdbx_description
1 polymer ?
#
loop_
_entity_poly.entity_id
_entity_poly.type
_entity_poly.pdbx_seq_one_letter_code
_entity_poly.pdbx_strand_id
1 'polypeptide(L)'
;MMTRFTKRCDTNYKNTLSDIMNAQNTQEYRSPQSSDIAHADQTRSAALESVERQSIRVVISSIETRHCDHCGETIGENVRYRNVTTRDSAGNVSEYAFCGVDCKTARFPRLS
;
A
#
# COMPACT_ATOMS: atom_id res chain seq x y z
N MET A 1 32.95 16.63 50.43
CA MET A 1 32.28 16.61 49.12
C MET A 1 32.70 15.33 48.42
N MET A 2 31.86 14.30 48.46
CA MET A 2 32.05 13.01 47.77
C MET A 2 30.66 12.35 47.71
N THR A 3 30.10 12.21 46.52
CA THR A 3 28.91 11.39 46.28
C THR A 3 29.30 10.28 45.32
N ARG A 4 29.28 9.05 45.84
CA ARG A 4 29.50 7.82 45.12
C ARG A 4 28.21 7.40 44.41
N PHE A 5 28.37 6.84 43.22
CA PHE A 5 27.37 6.11 42.46
C PHE A 5 26.84 4.91 43.24
N THR A 6 25.52 4.72 43.23
CA THR A 6 24.89 3.41 43.42
C THR A 6 23.85 3.17 42.31
N LYS A 7 24.08 2.10 41.55
CA LYS A 7 23.07 1.43 40.72
C LYS A 7 21.92 0.96 41.62
N ARG A 8 20.67 1.16 41.18
CA ARG A 8 19.56 0.29 41.57
C ARG A 8 18.65 0.09 40.36
N CYS A 9 18.62 -1.15 39.86
CA CYS A 9 17.59 -1.63 38.96
C CYS A 9 16.47 -2.17 39.86
N ASP A 10 15.36 -1.44 39.96
CA ASP A 10 14.13 -1.98 40.52
C ASP A 10 13.05 -1.94 39.44
N THR A 11 12.81 -3.10 38.84
CA THR A 11 11.68 -3.37 37.97
C THR A 11 10.42 -3.40 38.81
N ASN A 12 9.51 -2.44 38.63
CA ASN A 12 8.13 -2.63 39.06
C ASN A 12 7.18 -2.26 37.91
N TYR A 13 6.66 -3.35 37.34
CA TYR A 13 5.66 -3.43 36.29
C TYR A 13 4.31 -2.91 36.79
N LYS A 14 3.81 -1.82 36.20
CA LYS A 14 2.38 -1.63 35.92
C LYS A 14 2.12 -0.36 35.10
N ASN A 15 1.57 -0.59 33.92
CA ASN A 15 0.74 0.28 33.08
C ASN A 15 1.24 1.68 32.74
N THR A 16 1.68 1.81 31.49
CA THR A 16 1.37 2.99 30.65
C THR A 16 1.34 2.57 29.19
N LEU A 17 0.45 1.61 28.88
CA LEU A 17 -0.06 1.32 27.53
C LEU A 17 -1.04 2.42 27.12
N SER A 18 -0.64 3.69 27.22
CA SER A 18 -1.50 4.83 26.85
C SER A 18 -0.84 5.82 25.89
N ASP A 19 0.45 5.68 25.60
CA ASP A 19 1.18 6.76 24.89
C ASP A 19 1.72 6.34 23.52
N ILE A 20 1.21 5.23 22.94
CA ILE A 20 1.48 4.89 21.54
C ILE A 20 0.26 5.25 20.68
N MET A 21 0.19 6.56 20.39
CA MET A 21 -0.28 7.15 19.13
C MET A 21 -1.50 6.48 18.48
N ASN A 22 -2.69 6.77 18.99
CA ASN A 22 -3.93 6.64 18.23
C ASN A 22 -4.00 7.79 17.20
N ALA A 23 -3.20 7.70 16.12
CA ALA A 23 -3.37 8.58 14.97
C ALA A 23 -4.68 8.17 14.29
N GLN A 24 -5.76 8.88 14.61
CA GLN A 24 -7.06 8.76 13.98
C GLN A 24 -6.88 9.00 12.46
N ASN A 25 -6.83 7.93 11.68
CA ASN A 25 -6.96 8.00 10.24
C ASN A 25 -8.43 8.23 9.91
N THR A 26 -8.87 9.49 9.97
CA THR A 26 -10.20 9.91 9.55
C THR A 26 -10.28 9.83 8.03
N GLN A 27 -10.50 8.64 7.48
CA GLN A 27 -10.95 8.51 6.10
C GLN A 27 -12.45 8.77 6.09
N GLU A 28 -12.86 9.92 5.52
CA GLU A 28 -14.25 10.11 5.11
C GLU A 28 -14.59 9.00 4.10
N TYR A 29 -15.33 7.98 4.54
CA TYR A 29 -16.00 7.07 3.63
C TYR A 29 -17.14 7.84 2.97
N ARG A 30 -16.86 8.48 1.83
CA ARG A 30 -17.90 9.06 0.99
C ARG A 30 -18.60 7.93 0.26
N SER A 31 -19.81 7.61 0.71
CA SER A 31 -20.75 6.78 -0.03
C SER A 31 -20.88 7.29 -1.47
N PRO A 32 -20.79 6.45 -2.51
CA PRO A 32 -21.11 6.89 -3.86
C PRO A 32 -22.58 7.28 -3.91
N GLN A 33 -22.87 8.57 -4.14
CA GLN A 33 -24.22 9.01 -4.45
C GLN A 33 -24.63 8.38 -5.79
N SER A 34 -25.54 7.42 -5.68
CA SER A 34 -26.31 6.81 -6.75
C SER A 34 -27.16 7.87 -7.44
N SER A 35 -26.80 8.30 -8.66
CA SER A 35 -27.78 8.75 -9.68
C SER A 35 -27.24 8.94 -11.11
N ASP A 36 -25.92 9.00 -11.35
CA ASP A 36 -25.42 9.35 -12.69
C ASP A 36 -24.96 8.17 -13.58
N ILE A 37 -25.43 6.94 -13.31
CA ILE A 37 -25.05 5.71 -14.06
C ILE A 37 -26.01 5.41 -15.22
N ALA A 38 -26.39 6.41 -16.03
CA ALA A 38 -27.34 6.17 -17.12
C ALA A 38 -26.79 6.44 -18.54
N HIS A 39 -25.60 7.04 -18.72
CA HIS A 39 -25.17 7.45 -20.07
C HIS A 39 -23.72 7.19 -20.49
N ALA A 40 -22.97 6.33 -19.77
CA ALA A 40 -21.61 5.96 -20.20
C ALA A 40 -21.52 4.58 -20.90
N ASP A 41 -22.65 4.00 -21.33
CA ASP A 41 -22.73 2.58 -21.70
C ASP A 41 -22.53 2.26 -23.18
N GLN A 42 -21.89 3.13 -23.96
CA GLN A 42 -21.56 2.86 -25.36
C GLN A 42 -20.11 3.17 -25.68
N THR A 43 -19.18 2.40 -25.10
CA THR A 43 -17.97 1.84 -25.74
C THR A 43 -17.25 0.95 -24.70
N ARG A 44 -17.90 -0.08 -24.16
CA ARG A 44 -17.24 -1.03 -23.24
C ARG A 44 -16.85 -2.30 -23.99
N SER A 45 -15.88 -2.15 -24.88
CA SER A 45 -15.20 -3.27 -25.53
C SER A 45 -14.17 -3.85 -24.55
N ALA A 46 -14.26 -5.16 -24.33
CA ALA A 46 -13.53 -5.98 -23.37
C ALA A 46 -13.76 -5.60 -21.90
N ALA A 47 -13.94 -6.61 -21.05
CA ALA A 47 -13.91 -6.45 -19.60
C ALA A 47 -12.54 -5.89 -19.18
N LEU A 48 -12.41 -4.56 -19.15
CA LEU A 48 -11.21 -3.90 -18.65
C LEU A 48 -11.12 -4.19 -17.15
N GLU A 49 -10.03 -4.85 -16.73
CA GLU A 49 -9.59 -4.86 -15.34
C GLU A 49 -9.72 -3.44 -14.77
N SER A 50 -10.51 -3.29 -13.71
CA SER A 50 -10.65 -2.01 -13.02
C SER A 50 -9.56 -1.88 -11.98
N VAL A 51 -9.00 -0.68 -11.83
CA VAL A 51 -8.00 -0.42 -10.81
C VAL A 51 -8.70 -0.04 -9.52
N GLU A 52 -8.48 -0.82 -8.47
CA GLU A 52 -9.12 -0.60 -7.17
C GLU A 52 -8.25 0.26 -6.25
N ARG A 53 -6.93 0.05 -6.26
CA ARG A 53 -6.01 0.72 -5.34
C ARG A 53 -4.64 0.93 -5.95
N GLN A 54 -4.02 2.06 -5.60
CA GLN A 54 -2.61 2.34 -5.86
C GLN A 54 -1.90 2.64 -4.53
N SER A 55 -0.67 2.15 -4.37
CA SER A 55 0.15 2.42 -3.19
C SER A 55 1.64 2.45 -3.52
N ILE A 56 2.42 3.07 -2.63
CA ILE A 56 3.89 2.96 -2.63
C ILE A 56 4.25 2.09 -1.43
N ARG A 57 4.95 0.99 -1.69
CA ARG A 57 5.37 0.01 -0.68
C ARG A 57 6.90 -0.04 -0.61
N VAL A 58 7.45 -0.60 0.47
CA VAL A 58 8.88 -0.82 0.64
C VAL A 58 9.10 -2.28 1.01
N VAL A 59 10.05 -2.95 0.38
CA VAL A 59 10.48 -4.28 0.81
C VAL A 59 11.36 -4.08 2.04
N ILE A 60 10.95 -4.49 3.24
CA ILE A 60 11.77 -4.35 4.46
C ILE A 60 12.71 -5.56 4.60
N SER A 61 12.11 -6.75 4.58
CA SER A 61 12.76 -8.05 4.40
C SER A 61 11.70 -8.97 3.80
N SER A 62 12.06 -9.75 2.78
CA SER A 62 11.09 -10.63 2.13
C SER A 62 11.62 -12.05 2.06
N ILE A 63 10.77 -13.00 2.45
CA ILE A 63 11.02 -14.44 2.27
C ILE A 63 11.02 -14.78 0.76
N GLU A 64 10.34 -13.97 -0.05
CA GLU A 64 10.21 -14.14 -1.50
C GLU A 64 10.82 -12.97 -2.25
N THR A 65 11.57 -13.28 -3.32
CA THR A 65 12.11 -12.26 -4.23
C THR A 65 10.98 -11.65 -5.05
N ARG A 66 10.72 -10.35 -4.88
CA ARG A 66 9.72 -9.63 -5.66
C ARG A 66 10.33 -9.17 -6.98
N HIS A 67 9.56 -9.26 -8.07
CA HIS A 67 9.97 -8.81 -9.40
C HIS A 67 9.04 -7.72 -9.89
N CYS A 68 9.54 -6.85 -10.76
CA CYS A 68 8.73 -5.88 -11.47
C CYS A 68 7.87 -6.58 -12.52
N ASP A 69 6.55 -6.41 -12.48
CA ASP A 69 5.62 -7.01 -13.44
C ASP A 69 5.69 -6.39 -14.85
N HIS A 70 6.53 -5.37 -15.05
CA HIS A 70 6.80 -4.79 -16.36
C HIS A 70 8.15 -5.23 -16.95
N CYS A 71 9.25 -4.93 -16.26
CA CYS A 71 10.61 -5.19 -16.78
C CYS A 71 11.21 -6.52 -16.29
N GLY A 72 10.58 -7.21 -15.34
CA GLY A 72 11.07 -8.46 -14.76
C GLY A 72 12.23 -8.30 -13.77
N GLU A 73 12.80 -7.10 -13.63
CA GLU A 73 13.90 -6.86 -12.69
C GLU A 73 13.48 -7.11 -11.25
N THR A 74 14.41 -7.63 -10.46
CA THR A 74 14.22 -7.85 -9.03
C THR A 74 14.06 -6.52 -8.28
N ILE A 75 13.01 -6.44 -7.46
CA ILE A 75 12.80 -5.34 -6.50
C ILE A 75 13.50 -5.74 -5.21
N GLY A 76 14.66 -5.14 -4.97
CA GLY A 76 15.52 -5.45 -3.83
C GLY A 76 14.98 -5.00 -2.48
N GLU A 77 15.65 -5.43 -1.42
CA GLU A 77 15.37 -4.97 -0.06
C GLU A 77 15.60 -3.47 0.11
N ASN A 78 14.82 -2.86 0.98
CA ASN A 78 14.74 -1.43 1.25
C ASN A 78 14.43 -0.55 0.02
N VAL A 79 14.00 -1.16 -1.09
CA VAL A 79 13.58 -0.44 -2.30
C VAL A 79 12.10 -0.10 -2.21
N ARG A 80 11.78 1.16 -2.52
CA ARG A 80 10.40 1.61 -2.71
C ARG A 80 9.90 1.14 -4.08
N TYR A 81 8.71 0.57 -4.12
CA TYR A 81 8.06 0.17 -5.36
C TYR A 81 6.60 0.61 -5.36
N ARG A 82 6.00 0.60 -6.55
CA ARG A 82 4.61 0.98 -6.76
C ARG A 82 3.77 -0.27 -6.89
N ASN A 83 2.65 -0.30 -6.21
CA ASN A 83 1.73 -1.42 -6.27
C ASN A 83 0.36 -0.98 -6.78
N VAL A 84 -0.19 -1.77 -7.69
CA VAL A 84 -1.53 -1.56 -8.27
C VAL A 84 -2.34 -2.81 -8.02
N THR A 85 -3.50 -2.66 -7.40
CA THR A 85 -4.48 -3.73 -7.24
C THR A 85 -5.58 -3.56 -8.28
N THR A 86 -5.85 -4.60 -9.05
CA THR A 86 -6.94 -4.61 -10.04
C THR A 86 -7.99 -5.66 -9.70
N ARG A 87 -9.20 -5.46 -10.22
CA ARG A 87 -10.27 -6.46 -10.22
C ARG A 87 -10.77 -6.70 -11.64
N ASP A 88 -10.84 -7.94 -12.06
CA ASP A 88 -11.42 -8.32 -13.35
C ASP A 88 -12.96 -8.38 -13.29
N SER A 89 -13.61 -8.62 -14.43
CA SER A 89 -15.07 -8.76 -14.49
C SER A 89 -15.61 -9.99 -13.77
N ALA A 90 -14.78 -11.01 -13.55
CA ALA A 90 -15.14 -12.19 -12.77
C ALA A 90 -14.98 -11.94 -11.25
N GLY A 91 -14.47 -10.77 -10.87
CA GLY A 91 -14.25 -10.39 -9.48
C GLY A 91 -12.90 -10.82 -8.91
N ASN A 92 -12.02 -11.41 -9.73
CA ASN A 92 -10.68 -11.83 -9.30
C ASN A 92 -9.81 -10.61 -9.05
N VAL A 93 -9.06 -10.64 -7.95
CA VAL A 93 -8.16 -9.57 -7.54
C VAL A 93 -6.73 -9.93 -7.90
N SER A 94 -6.04 -9.03 -8.60
CA SER A 94 -4.62 -9.16 -8.92
C SER A 94 -3.82 -8.02 -8.29
N GLU A 95 -2.62 -8.30 -7.82
CA GLU A 95 -1.66 -7.29 -7.37
C GLU A 95 -0.46 -7.25 -8.33
N TYR A 96 -0.11 -6.05 -8.79
CA TYR A 96 1.09 -5.80 -9.60
C TYR A 96 2.07 -4.92 -8.84
N ALA A 97 3.37 -5.17 -9.00
CA ALA A 97 4.49 -4.45 -8.45
C ALA A 97 5.36 -3.85 -9.58
N PHE A 98 5.70 -2.57 -9.46
CA PHE A 98 6.50 -1.84 -10.44
C PHE A 98 7.66 -1.14 -9.75
N CYS A 99 8.88 -1.31 -10.27
CA CYS A 99 10.08 -0.67 -9.71
C CYS A 99 10.03 0.86 -9.81
N GLY A 100 9.27 1.43 -10.76
CA GLY A 100 9.21 2.87 -10.99
C GLY A 100 7.90 3.35 -11.61
N VAL A 101 7.77 4.68 -11.75
CA VAL A 101 6.62 5.31 -12.42
C VAL A 101 6.53 4.83 -13.86
N ASP A 102 7.64 4.81 -14.58
CA ASP A 102 7.67 4.49 -16.01
C ASP A 102 7.14 3.07 -16.26
N CYS A 103 7.55 2.10 -15.44
CA CYS A 103 7.05 0.73 -15.49
C CYS A 103 5.54 0.65 -15.18
N LYS A 104 5.06 1.41 -14.18
CA LYS A 104 3.62 1.48 -13.87
C LYS A 104 2.86 2.07 -15.04
N THR A 105 3.32 3.20 -15.60
CA THR A 105 2.65 3.93 -16.68
C THR A 105 2.67 3.15 -17.98
N ALA A 106 3.73 2.38 -18.26
CA ALA A 106 3.78 1.50 -19.44
C ALA A 106 2.67 0.44 -19.42
N ARG A 107 2.36 -0.14 -18.25
CA ARG A 107 1.26 -1.12 -18.09
C ARG A 107 -0.11 -0.44 -17.94
N PHE A 108 -0.14 0.69 -17.23
CA PHE A 108 -1.35 1.43 -16.89
C PHE A 108 -1.24 2.91 -17.29
N PRO A 109 -1.29 3.22 -18.60
CA PRO A 109 -1.02 4.57 -19.12
C PRO A 109 -2.04 5.62 -18.68
N ARG A 110 -3.23 5.19 -18.25
CA ARG A 110 -4.32 6.07 -17.80
C ARG A 110 -4.30 6.37 -16.30
N LEU A 111 -3.31 5.87 -15.57
CA LEU A 111 -3.22 6.01 -14.11
C LEU A 111 -2.13 6.99 -13.66
N SER A 112 -1.64 7.88 -14.53
CA SER A 112 -0.48 8.77 -14.28
C SER A 112 -0.51 9.43 -12.90
#